data_AF-A0A974WUS4-F1
#
_entry.id   AF-A0A974WUS4-F1
#
_cell.length_a   1.000
_cell.length_b   1.000
_cell.length_c   1.000
_cell.angle_alpha   90.00
_cell.angle_beta   90.00
_cell.angle_gamma   90.00
#
_symmetry.space_group_name_H-M   'P 1'
#
loop_
_entity.id
_entity.type
_entity.pdbx_description
1 polymer ?
#
loop_
_entity_poly.entity_id
_entity_poly.type
_entity_poly.pdbx_seq_one_letter_code
_entity_poly.pdbx_strand_id
1 'polypeptide(L)'
;MGHTATAPGPPGAPIELTEDGQDWLLLMGPVEGDVPGLVRRIRRILDVSQRGLAEVLGVSQSMVARWETARTSPRANVLQQLLRLAGIGVALRDEWTGEPVEPMREDGARTRGGSRYPAHVDLRVTGWWVPRALRTMTSVEYARSRDLSRRFGVPSVRYRVARWMRAIERRHHGTPADHPSFRQLVAEAEHLEEERQARRERALRARRLAA
;
A
#
# COMPACT_ATOMS: atom_id res chain seq x y z
N MET A 1 39.27 -23.87 -31.13
CA MET A 1 39.86 -23.05 -30.04
C MET A 1 39.33 -21.62 -30.24
N GLY A 2 38.56 -20.97 -29.39
CA GLY A 2 37.93 -21.35 -28.13
C GLY A 2 36.62 -20.55 -28.00
N HIS A 3 35.59 -21.16 -27.42
CA HIS A 3 34.40 -20.45 -26.97
C HIS A 3 34.75 -19.69 -25.69
N THR A 4 34.90 -18.38 -25.77
CA THR A 4 34.88 -17.53 -24.58
C THR A 4 33.43 -17.39 -24.12
N ALA A 5 33.09 -18.11 -23.05
CA ALA A 5 31.84 -17.93 -22.34
C ALA A 5 31.86 -16.55 -21.64
N THR A 6 31.06 -15.61 -22.15
CA THR A 6 30.74 -14.38 -21.43
C THR A 6 29.79 -14.72 -20.29
N ALA A 7 30.19 -14.39 -19.07
CA ALA A 7 29.42 -14.62 -17.85
C ALA A 7 28.02 -13.97 -17.92
N PRO A 8 26.99 -14.54 -17.26
CA PRO A 8 25.69 -13.89 -17.16
C PRO A 8 25.81 -12.61 -16.33
N GLY A 9 25.38 -11.49 -16.91
CA GLY A 9 25.31 -10.19 -16.23
C GLY A 9 24.34 -10.19 -15.04
N PRO A 10 24.43 -9.18 -14.16
CA PRO A 10 23.67 -9.15 -12.91
C PRO A 10 22.15 -9.07 -13.17
N PRO A 11 21.32 -9.70 -12.32
CA PRO A 11 19.87 -9.65 -12.44
C PRO A 11 19.37 -8.22 -12.17
N GLY A 12 18.86 -7.55 -13.21
CA GLY A 12 18.26 -6.22 -13.10
C GLY A 12 18.55 -5.23 -14.23
N ALA A 13 19.34 -5.59 -15.25
CA ALA A 13 19.50 -4.72 -16.41
C ALA A 13 18.21 -4.73 -17.28
N PRO A 14 17.72 -3.56 -17.75
CA PRO A 14 16.65 -3.52 -18.73
C PRO A 14 17.08 -4.29 -19.98
N ILE A 15 16.21 -5.16 -20.47
CA ILE A 15 16.43 -5.90 -21.72
C ILE A 15 16.43 -4.85 -22.84
N GLU A 16 17.59 -4.52 -23.39
CA GLU A 16 17.69 -3.75 -24.63
C GLU A 16 17.13 -4.63 -25.75
N LEU A 17 15.84 -4.43 -26.05
CA LEU A 17 15.18 -5.07 -27.18
C LEU A 17 15.72 -4.41 -28.45
N THR A 18 16.59 -5.12 -29.16
CA THR A 18 17.03 -4.79 -30.52
C THR A 18 15.81 -4.55 -31.43
N GLU A 19 15.94 -3.66 -32.41
CA GLU A 19 14.87 -3.20 -33.31
C GLU A 19 14.08 -4.37 -33.96
N ASP A 20 14.74 -5.49 -34.24
CA ASP A 20 14.12 -6.72 -34.77
C ASP A 20 13.09 -7.38 -33.81
N GLY A 21 13.16 -7.09 -32.51
CA GLY A 21 12.23 -7.59 -31.49
C GLY A 21 10.93 -6.79 -31.39
N GLN A 22 10.91 -5.56 -31.92
CA GLN A 22 9.72 -4.70 -31.91
C GLN A 22 8.71 -5.12 -33.00
N ASP A 23 9.19 -5.61 -34.14
CA ASP A 23 8.35 -6.12 -35.22
C ASP A 23 7.56 -7.37 -34.83
N TRP A 24 8.11 -8.24 -33.97
CA TRP A 24 7.40 -9.40 -33.43
C TRP A 24 6.25 -9.01 -32.49
N LEU A 25 6.41 -7.92 -31.74
CA LEU A 25 5.37 -7.37 -30.85
C LEU A 25 4.26 -6.66 -31.63
N LEU A 26 4.60 -6.02 -32.77
CA LEU A 26 3.63 -5.37 -33.66
C LEU A 26 2.76 -6.38 -34.42
N LEU A 27 3.32 -7.52 -34.85
CA LEU A 27 2.56 -8.56 -35.57
C LEU A 27 1.56 -9.32 -34.69
N MET A 28 1.85 -9.44 -33.39
CA MET A 28 1.01 -10.22 -32.45
C MET A 28 0.02 -9.37 -31.66
N GLY A 29 -0.02 -8.05 -31.88
CA GLY A 29 -0.79 -7.11 -31.05
C GLY A 29 -0.47 -7.25 -29.55
N PRO A 30 -1.05 -6.39 -28.68
CA PRO A 30 -1.23 -6.83 -27.31
C PRO A 30 -2.15 -8.05 -27.37
N VAL A 31 -1.65 -9.23 -27.06
CA VAL A 31 -2.53 -10.35 -26.73
C VAL A 31 -3.32 -9.90 -25.51
N GLU A 32 -4.53 -9.38 -25.73
CA GLU A 32 -5.52 -9.15 -24.70
C GLU A 32 -5.75 -10.49 -24.00
N GLY A 33 -5.01 -10.70 -22.92
CA GLY A 33 -4.95 -11.96 -22.21
C GLY A 33 -6.22 -12.12 -21.39
N ASP A 34 -7.26 -12.69 -21.98
CA ASP A 34 -8.46 -13.06 -21.23
C ASP A 34 -8.16 -14.23 -20.27
N VAL A 35 -8.87 -14.25 -19.14
CA VAL A 35 -8.73 -15.26 -18.07
C VAL A 35 -8.77 -16.72 -18.58
N PRO A 36 -9.60 -17.09 -19.58
CA PRO A 36 -9.59 -18.43 -20.18
C PRO A 36 -8.26 -18.78 -20.89
N GLY A 37 -7.64 -17.81 -21.54
CA GLY A 37 -6.31 -17.97 -22.15
C GLY A 37 -5.24 -18.22 -21.10
N LEU A 38 -5.31 -17.49 -19.99
CA LEU A 38 -4.40 -17.64 -18.86
C LEU A 38 -4.52 -19.02 -18.19
N VAL A 39 -5.74 -19.53 -17.98
CA VAL A 39 -5.94 -20.89 -17.43
C VAL A 39 -5.34 -21.96 -18.34
N ARG A 40 -5.53 -21.85 -19.66
CA ARG A 40 -4.90 -22.76 -20.64
C ARG A 40 -3.37 -22.66 -20.61
N ARG A 41 -2.81 -21.45 -20.49
CA ARG A 41 -1.38 -21.21 -20.37
C ARG A 41 -0.81 -21.85 -19.10
N ILE A 42 -1.47 -21.69 -17.97
CA ILE A 42 -1.09 -22.29 -16.68
C ILE A 42 -1.09 -23.82 -16.78
N ARG A 43 -2.14 -24.42 -17.36
CA ARG A 43 -2.17 -25.87 -17.60
C ARG A 43 -1.03 -26.36 -18.47
N ARG A 44 -0.64 -25.58 -19.48
CA ARG A 44 0.49 -25.91 -20.35
C ARG A 44 1.84 -25.81 -19.64
N ILE A 45 1.98 -24.88 -18.69
CA ILE A 45 3.18 -24.76 -17.84
C ILE A 45 3.28 -25.95 -16.87
N LEU A 46 2.14 -26.33 -16.27
CA LEU A 46 2.05 -27.44 -15.33
C LEU A 46 2.02 -28.83 -16.00
N ASP A 47 1.85 -28.87 -17.33
CA ASP A 47 1.67 -30.09 -18.13
C ASP A 47 0.54 -31.02 -17.62
N VAL A 48 -0.63 -30.44 -17.34
CA VAL A 48 -1.78 -31.18 -16.78
C VAL A 48 -3.03 -31.15 -17.66
N SER A 49 -3.79 -32.26 -17.61
CA SER A 49 -5.14 -32.33 -18.17
C SER A 49 -6.13 -31.47 -17.39
N GLN A 50 -7.35 -31.25 -17.91
CA GLN A 50 -8.40 -30.54 -17.16
C GLN A 50 -8.77 -31.26 -15.87
N ARG A 51 -8.74 -32.61 -15.88
CA ARG A 51 -8.98 -33.44 -14.70
C ARG A 51 -7.84 -33.29 -13.68
N GLY A 52 -6.59 -33.35 -14.14
CA GLY A 52 -5.42 -33.17 -13.27
C GLY A 52 -5.39 -31.79 -12.62
N LEU A 53 -5.70 -30.72 -13.35
CA LEU A 53 -5.83 -29.39 -12.75
C LEU A 53 -6.96 -29.33 -11.72
N ALA A 54 -8.10 -29.97 -12.01
CA ALA A 54 -9.25 -30.00 -11.12
C ALA A 54 -8.94 -30.73 -9.81
N GLU A 55 -8.21 -31.85 -9.88
CA GLU A 55 -7.71 -32.60 -8.73
C GLU A 55 -6.77 -31.76 -7.86
N VAL A 56 -5.80 -31.08 -8.47
CA VAL A 56 -4.86 -30.19 -7.76
C VAL A 56 -5.58 -29.05 -7.04
N LEU A 57 -6.66 -28.53 -7.62
CA LEU A 57 -7.45 -27.43 -7.05
C LEU A 57 -8.59 -27.88 -6.14
N GLY A 58 -8.91 -29.18 -6.08
CA GLY A 58 -10.09 -29.69 -5.37
C GLY A 58 -11.42 -29.21 -5.96
N VAL A 59 -11.49 -28.99 -7.28
CA VAL A 59 -12.71 -28.58 -7.99
C VAL A 59 -13.16 -29.66 -8.98
N SER A 60 -14.34 -29.51 -9.58
CA SER A 60 -14.78 -30.42 -10.65
C SER A 60 -14.13 -30.07 -11.99
N GLN A 61 -13.83 -31.08 -12.80
CA GLN A 61 -13.29 -30.88 -14.16
C GLN A 61 -14.19 -29.97 -15.02
N SER A 62 -15.51 -30.09 -14.89
CA SER A 62 -16.47 -29.25 -15.61
C SER A 62 -16.37 -27.77 -15.20
N MET A 63 -15.86 -27.47 -14.01
CA MET A 63 -15.59 -26.09 -13.58
C MET A 63 -14.38 -25.51 -14.31
N VAL A 64 -13.30 -26.29 -14.43
CA VAL A 64 -12.12 -25.92 -15.22
C VAL A 64 -12.49 -25.69 -16.70
N ALA A 65 -13.32 -26.57 -17.28
CA ALA A 65 -13.80 -26.41 -18.65
C ALA A 65 -14.63 -25.12 -18.84
N ARG A 66 -15.43 -24.72 -17.85
CA ARG A 66 -16.17 -23.45 -17.88
C ARG A 66 -15.25 -22.23 -17.80
N TRP A 67 -14.17 -22.31 -17.02
CA TRP A 67 -13.16 -21.25 -16.97
C TRP A 67 -12.44 -21.09 -18.31
N GLU A 68 -12.07 -22.19 -18.96
CA GLU A 68 -11.37 -22.17 -20.25
C GLU A 68 -12.25 -21.73 -21.44
N THR A 69 -13.56 -21.71 -21.27
CA THR A 69 -14.54 -21.33 -22.31
C THR A 69 -15.21 -19.98 -22.02
N ALA A 70 -14.71 -19.21 -21.06
CA ALA A 70 -15.26 -17.93 -20.62
C ALA A 70 -16.71 -17.99 -20.08
N ARG A 71 -17.28 -19.18 -19.88
CA ARG A 71 -18.66 -19.34 -19.36
C ARG A 71 -18.76 -18.93 -17.89
N THR A 72 -17.66 -18.95 -17.16
CA THR A 72 -17.54 -18.51 -15.76
C THR A 72 -16.10 -18.11 -15.51
N SER A 73 -15.85 -17.15 -14.62
CA SER A 73 -14.49 -16.78 -14.21
C SER A 73 -14.13 -17.41 -12.87
N PRO A 74 -12.87 -17.87 -12.68
CA PRO A 74 -12.38 -18.30 -11.37
C PRO A 74 -12.45 -17.13 -10.38
N ARG A 75 -12.73 -17.43 -9.12
CA ARG A 75 -12.62 -16.43 -8.05
C ARG A 75 -11.17 -15.97 -7.93
N ALA A 76 -10.96 -14.73 -7.50
CA ALA A 76 -9.63 -14.14 -7.39
C ALA A 76 -8.64 -14.99 -6.57
N ASN A 77 -9.10 -15.64 -5.50
CA ASN A 77 -8.27 -16.54 -4.69
C ASN A 77 -7.81 -17.79 -5.45
N VAL A 78 -8.69 -18.38 -6.26
CA VAL A 78 -8.38 -19.54 -7.12
C VAL A 78 -7.43 -19.14 -8.23
N LEU A 79 -7.64 -17.97 -8.83
CA LEU A 79 -6.74 -17.44 -9.84
C LEU A 79 -5.33 -17.20 -9.28
N GLN A 80 -5.22 -16.61 -8.09
CA GLN A 80 -3.93 -16.46 -7.41
C GLN A 80 -3.27 -17.81 -7.09
N GLN A 81 -4.04 -18.82 -6.70
CA GLN A 81 -3.51 -20.17 -6.47
C GLN A 81 -2.96 -20.79 -7.75
N LEU A 82 -3.69 -20.69 -8.86
CA LEU A 82 -3.25 -21.13 -10.18
C LEU A 82 -1.94 -20.47 -10.61
N LEU A 83 -1.84 -19.16 -10.45
CA LEU A 83 -0.64 -18.39 -10.77
C LEU A 83 0.56 -18.82 -9.91
N ARG A 84 0.35 -19.01 -8.60
CA ARG A 84 1.38 -19.52 -7.68
C ARG A 84 1.86 -20.91 -8.06
N LEU A 85 0.95 -21.82 -8.42
CA LEU A 85 1.32 -23.17 -8.88
C LEU A 85 2.19 -23.13 -10.13
N ALA A 86 1.91 -22.22 -11.06
CA ALA A 86 2.70 -22.03 -12.27
C ALA A 86 4.00 -21.21 -12.07
N GLY A 87 4.30 -20.76 -10.84
CA GLY A 87 5.45 -19.89 -10.57
C GLY A 87 5.34 -18.49 -11.18
N ILE A 88 4.12 -18.03 -11.47
CA ILE A 88 3.86 -16.73 -12.09
C ILE A 88 3.51 -15.70 -11.02
N GLY A 89 4.28 -14.61 -10.97
CA GLY A 89 3.95 -13.41 -10.21
C GLY A 89 2.98 -12.50 -10.97
N VAL A 90 2.08 -11.84 -10.25
CA VAL A 90 1.22 -10.78 -10.81
C VAL A 90 1.50 -9.48 -10.07
N ALA A 91 1.76 -8.43 -10.83
CA ALA A 91 1.86 -7.07 -10.34
C ALA A 91 0.67 -6.27 -10.88
N LEU A 92 0.02 -5.51 -10.01
CA LEU A 92 -0.96 -4.51 -10.43
C LEU A 92 -0.20 -3.28 -10.86
N ARG A 93 -0.57 -2.70 -12.00
CA ARG A 93 0.01 -1.46 -12.51
C ARG A 93 -1.09 -0.48 -12.83
N ASP A 94 -0.81 0.79 -12.58
CA ASP A 94 -1.70 1.86 -12.98
C ASP A 94 -1.68 1.98 -14.51
N GLU A 95 -2.85 2.03 -15.13
CA GLU A 95 -2.99 1.97 -16.58
C GLU A 95 -2.36 3.18 -17.28
N TRP A 96 -2.41 4.35 -16.64
CA TRP A 96 -1.96 5.60 -17.25
C TRP A 96 -0.48 5.88 -16.99
N THR A 97 0.03 5.49 -15.82
CA THR A 97 1.41 5.78 -15.40
C THR A 97 2.34 4.58 -15.55
N GLY A 98 1.82 3.35 -15.59
CA GLY A 98 2.60 2.11 -15.63
C GLY A 98 3.27 1.73 -14.29
N GLU A 99 3.13 2.59 -13.28
CA GLU A 99 3.69 2.39 -11.94
C GLU A 99 3.00 1.24 -11.22
N PRO A 100 3.74 0.44 -10.41
CA PRO A 100 3.14 -0.61 -9.62
C PRO A 100 2.18 -0.03 -8.58
N VAL A 101 0.98 -0.61 -8.50
CA VAL A 101 -0.03 -0.26 -7.50
C VAL A 101 0.12 -1.22 -6.33
N GLU A 102 0.75 -0.73 -5.27
CA GLU A 102 0.90 -1.48 -4.03
C GLU A 102 -0.42 -1.49 -3.23
N PRO A 103 -0.74 -2.60 -2.55
CA PRO A 103 -1.85 -2.61 -1.61
C PRO A 103 -1.59 -1.63 -0.45
N MET A 104 -2.66 -1.03 0.09
CA MET A 104 -2.55 -0.28 1.33
C MET A 104 -1.99 -1.20 2.43
N ARG A 105 -1.07 -0.66 3.21
CA ARG A 105 -0.36 -1.35 4.28
C ARG A 105 -1.32 -1.97 5.29
N GLU A 106 -0.90 -3.12 5.82
CA GLU A 106 -1.69 -3.82 6.80
C GLU A 106 -1.62 -3.19 8.20
N ASP A 107 -0.45 -2.64 8.54
CA ASP A 107 -0.08 -2.06 9.84
C ASP A 107 -0.53 -0.59 10.02
N GLY A 108 -1.38 -0.09 9.11
CA GLY A 108 -1.95 1.25 9.18
C GLY A 108 -2.64 1.49 10.51
N ALA A 109 -2.54 2.72 11.00
CA ALA A 109 -3.11 3.09 12.29
C ALA A 109 -4.60 2.79 12.37
N ARG A 110 -5.05 2.40 13.56
CA ARG A 110 -6.44 2.09 13.86
C ARG A 110 -7.00 3.10 14.84
N THR A 111 -8.33 3.26 14.78
CA THR A 111 -9.06 4.01 15.79
C THR A 111 -8.94 3.32 17.15
N ARG A 112 -9.28 4.02 18.25
CA ARG A 112 -9.28 3.40 19.59
C ARG A 112 -10.25 2.22 19.73
N GLY A 113 -11.27 2.16 18.88
CA GLY A 113 -12.20 1.02 18.82
C GLY A 113 -11.67 -0.17 18.00
N GLY A 114 -10.43 -0.11 17.48
CA GLY A 114 -9.81 -1.17 16.69
C GLY A 114 -10.15 -1.15 15.19
N SER A 115 -11.16 -0.39 14.77
CA SER A 115 -11.51 -0.21 13.35
C SER A 115 -10.46 0.60 12.61
N ARG A 116 -10.26 0.29 11.32
CA ARG A 116 -9.42 1.10 10.41
C ARG A 116 -10.05 2.48 10.18
N TYR A 117 -9.21 3.48 9.93
CA TYR A 117 -9.70 4.77 9.43
C TYR A 117 -10.21 4.65 7.99
N PRO A 118 -11.13 5.52 7.53
CA PRO A 118 -11.57 5.51 6.14
C PRO A 118 -10.40 5.68 5.16
N ALA A 119 -10.31 4.85 4.11
CA ALA A 119 -9.13 4.82 3.23
C ALA A 119 -8.81 6.17 2.56
N HIS A 120 -9.83 6.97 2.24
CA HIS A 120 -9.66 8.24 1.53
C HIS A 120 -9.20 9.42 2.41
N VAL A 121 -9.07 9.24 3.73
CA VAL A 121 -8.73 10.33 4.66
C VAL A 121 -7.23 10.41 4.91
N ASP A 122 -6.74 11.63 5.09
CA ASP A 122 -5.36 11.90 5.46
C ASP A 122 -5.29 12.08 6.97
N LEU A 123 -4.51 11.22 7.65
CA LEU A 123 -4.36 11.28 9.09
C LEU A 123 -3.32 12.32 9.48
N ARG A 124 -3.64 13.13 10.49
CA ARG A 124 -2.73 14.14 11.05
C ARG A 124 -2.68 14.03 12.56
N VAL A 125 -1.49 14.13 13.11
CA VAL A 125 -1.30 14.19 14.56
C VAL A 125 -1.37 15.64 15.01
N THR A 126 -2.17 15.92 16.03
CA THR A 126 -2.22 17.26 16.65
C THR A 126 -1.48 17.33 17.98
N GLY A 127 -0.87 16.23 18.44
CA GLY A 127 -0.24 16.08 19.74
C GLY A 127 -0.86 14.92 20.52
N TRP A 128 -0.83 14.99 21.85
CA TRP A 128 -1.34 13.94 22.72
C TRP A 128 -2.85 13.98 22.89
N TRP A 129 -3.46 12.80 23.04
CA TRP A 129 -4.89 12.72 23.22
C TRP A 129 -5.34 13.31 24.56
N VAL A 130 -6.45 14.03 24.51
CA VAL A 130 -7.16 14.55 25.68
C VAL A 130 -8.66 14.39 25.45
N PRO A 131 -9.44 13.99 26.48
CA PRO A 131 -10.90 13.97 26.43
C PRO A 131 -11.48 15.28 25.93
N ARG A 132 -12.54 15.22 25.11
CA ARG A 132 -13.12 16.41 24.46
C ARG A 132 -13.50 17.50 25.45
N ALA A 133 -14.08 17.13 26.60
CA ALA A 133 -14.50 18.06 27.65
C ALA A 133 -13.35 18.89 28.22
N LEU A 134 -12.13 18.35 28.25
CA LEU A 134 -10.96 19.01 28.82
C LEU A 134 -10.20 19.87 27.79
N ARG A 135 -10.48 19.74 26.48
CA ARG A 135 -9.68 20.39 25.42
C ARG A 135 -9.72 21.92 25.43
N THR A 136 -10.76 22.51 26.02
CA THR A 136 -10.96 23.96 26.13
C THR A 136 -10.48 24.53 27.47
N MET A 137 -9.96 23.70 28.37
CA MET A 137 -9.54 24.10 29.71
C MET A 137 -8.03 23.97 29.87
N THR A 138 -7.43 24.89 30.65
CA THR A 138 -6.04 24.78 31.11
C THR A 138 -6.02 24.31 32.57
N SER A 139 -6.79 23.26 32.88
CA SER A 139 -6.90 22.70 34.22
C SER A 139 -5.76 21.72 34.52
N VAL A 140 -5.56 21.39 35.80
CA VAL A 140 -4.64 20.32 36.22
C VAL A 140 -5.02 18.97 35.58
N GLU A 141 -6.32 18.73 35.41
CA GLU A 141 -6.85 17.51 34.76
C GLU A 141 -6.49 17.43 33.28
N TYR A 142 -6.45 18.57 32.58
CA TYR A 142 -5.96 18.64 31.20
C TYR A 142 -4.49 18.21 31.13
N ALA A 143 -3.64 18.79 31.99
CA ALA A 143 -2.22 18.46 32.04
C ALA A 143 -2.01 16.98 32.38
N ARG A 144 -2.69 16.48 33.41
CA ARG A 144 -2.62 15.07 33.84
C ARG A 144 -3.06 14.12 32.72
N SER A 145 -4.18 14.40 32.06
CA SER A 145 -4.70 13.57 30.96
C SER A 145 -3.73 13.53 29.78
N ARG A 146 -3.18 14.70 29.41
CA ARG A 146 -2.20 14.81 28.33
C ARG A 146 -0.92 14.02 28.66
N ASP A 147 -0.42 14.14 29.89
CA ASP A 147 0.82 13.48 30.32
C ASP A 147 0.64 11.96 30.42
N LEU A 148 -0.55 11.48 30.84
CA LEU A 148 -0.90 10.05 30.77
C LEU A 148 -0.93 9.56 29.33
N SER A 149 -1.61 10.28 28.42
CA SER A 149 -1.65 9.92 27.01
C SER A 149 -0.25 9.87 26.39
N ARG A 150 0.65 10.78 26.78
CA ARG A 150 2.06 10.73 26.38
C ARG A 150 2.73 9.45 26.88
N ARG A 151 2.61 9.12 28.18
CA ARG A 151 3.23 7.92 28.77
C ARG A 151 2.72 6.63 28.13
N PHE A 152 1.44 6.57 27.77
CA PHE A 152 0.83 5.42 27.11
C PHE A 152 0.96 5.47 25.57
N GLY A 153 1.62 6.47 25.00
CA GLY A 153 1.81 6.57 23.55
C GLY A 153 0.49 6.73 22.78
N VAL A 154 -0.45 7.51 23.29
CA VAL A 154 -1.78 7.70 22.69
C VAL A 154 -1.86 9.05 21.97
N PRO A 155 -1.61 9.09 20.64
CA PRO A 155 -1.69 10.32 19.87
C PRO A 155 -3.13 10.78 19.67
N SER A 156 -3.30 12.10 19.57
CA SER A 156 -4.51 12.75 19.09
C SER A 156 -4.47 12.83 17.57
N VAL A 157 -5.14 11.87 16.93
CA VAL A 157 -5.30 11.83 15.47
C VAL A 157 -6.54 12.62 15.05
N ARG A 158 -6.40 13.46 14.03
CA ARG A 158 -7.49 14.15 13.33
C ARG A 158 -7.43 13.86 11.84
N TYR A 159 -8.56 14.00 11.18
CA TYR A 159 -8.67 13.88 9.73
C TYR A 159 -9.86 14.69 9.23
N ARG A 160 -9.87 15.02 7.93
CA ARG A 160 -10.95 15.76 7.26
C ARG A 160 -11.76 14.84 6.35
N VAL A 161 -13.09 14.89 6.49
CA VAL A 161 -14.02 14.09 5.67
C VAL A 161 -14.45 14.83 4.39
N ALA A 162 -14.44 16.16 4.35
CA ALA A 162 -14.80 16.90 3.14
C ALA A 162 -13.71 16.79 2.06
N ARG A 163 -14.12 16.41 0.83
CA ARG A 163 -13.23 16.24 -0.33
C ARG A 163 -12.44 17.50 -0.66
N TRP A 164 -13.10 18.67 -0.66
CA TRP A 164 -12.47 19.94 -1.03
C TRP A 164 -11.40 20.41 -0.02
N MET A 165 -11.63 20.22 1.29
CA MET A 165 -10.63 20.55 2.31
C MET A 165 -9.38 19.67 2.15
N ARG A 166 -9.55 18.37 1.88
CA ARG A 166 -8.41 17.48 1.59
C ARG A 166 -7.70 17.88 0.32
N ALA A 167 -8.41 18.27 -0.74
CA ALA A 167 -7.79 18.72 -1.97
C ALA A 167 -6.91 19.96 -1.75
N ILE A 168 -7.34 20.90 -0.89
CA ILE A 168 -6.53 22.04 -0.47
C ILE A 168 -5.31 21.56 0.33
N GLU A 169 -5.50 20.73 1.35
CA GLU A 169 -4.41 20.20 2.17
C GLU A 169 -3.36 19.45 1.33
N ARG A 170 -3.79 18.65 0.36
CA ARG A 170 -2.91 17.90 -0.55
C ARG A 170 -2.14 18.79 -1.51
N ARG A 171 -2.70 19.94 -1.92
CA ARG A 171 -1.95 20.94 -2.71
C ARG A 171 -0.83 21.58 -1.91
N HIS A 172 -1.01 21.77 -0.60
CA HIS A 172 -0.01 22.40 0.26
C HIS A 172 1.01 21.42 0.85
N HIS A 173 0.58 20.20 1.19
CA HIS A 173 1.38 19.23 1.94
C HIS A 173 1.71 17.96 1.14
N GLY A 174 1.24 17.85 -0.11
CA GLY A 174 1.29 16.62 -0.87
C GLY A 174 0.21 15.61 -0.44
N THR A 175 0.02 14.59 -1.27
CA THR A 175 -0.86 13.46 -0.95
C THR A 175 -0.04 12.39 -0.24
N PRO A 176 -0.36 12.02 1.02
CA PRO A 176 0.27 10.88 1.67
C PRO A 176 0.04 9.61 0.84
N ALA A 177 1.09 8.81 0.66
CA ALA A 177 0.98 7.55 -0.08
C ALA A 177 0.04 6.55 0.62
N ASP A 178 0.05 6.52 1.96
CA ASP A 178 -0.79 5.62 2.75
C ASP A 178 -1.03 6.21 4.17
N HIS A 179 -1.89 5.54 4.93
CA HIS A 179 -2.04 5.83 6.35
C HIS A 179 -0.73 5.54 7.10
N PRO A 180 -0.29 6.43 8.00
CA PRO A 180 0.85 6.14 8.85
C PRO A 180 0.56 4.94 9.76
N SER A 181 1.61 4.18 10.10
CA SER A 181 1.52 3.17 11.14
C SER A 181 1.29 3.82 12.51
N PHE A 182 0.82 3.04 13.49
CA PHE A 182 0.64 3.57 14.84
C PHE A 182 1.94 4.13 15.43
N ARG A 183 3.08 3.46 15.20
CA ARG A 183 4.39 3.93 15.65
C ARG A 183 4.78 5.26 15.01
N GLN A 184 4.51 5.44 13.71
CA GLN A 184 4.76 6.70 13.02
C GLN A 184 3.93 7.84 13.62
N LEU A 185 2.67 7.60 13.98
CA LEU A 185 1.83 8.60 14.64
C LEU A 185 2.33 8.98 16.05
N VAL A 186 2.87 8.02 16.80
CA VAL A 186 3.48 8.31 18.12
C VAL A 186 4.73 9.16 17.95
N ALA A 187 5.61 8.80 17.02
CA ALA A 187 6.81 9.57 16.72
C ALA A 187 6.48 10.99 16.25
N GLU A 188 5.45 11.16 15.41
CA GLU A 188 4.97 12.49 15.00
C GLU A 188 4.43 13.30 16.18
N ALA A 189 3.75 12.65 17.15
CA ALA A 189 3.29 13.32 18.36
C ALA A 189 4.43 13.80 19.27
N GLU A 190 5.49 12.99 19.39
CA GLU A 190 6.70 13.33 20.14
C GLU A 190 7.42 14.50 19.50
N HIS A 191 7.64 14.44 18.18
CA HIS A 191 8.28 15.51 17.42
C HIS A 191 7.53 16.85 17.57
N LEU A 192 6.19 16.84 17.46
CA LEU A 192 5.38 18.05 17.66
C LEU A 192 5.50 18.62 19.08
N GLU A 193 5.71 17.79 20.09
CA GLU A 193 5.91 18.24 21.48
C GLU A 193 7.29 18.87 21.65
N GLU A 194 8.34 18.25 21.09
CA GLU A 194 9.71 18.78 21.08
C GLU A 194 9.74 20.17 20.41
N GLU A 195 9.09 20.32 19.26
CA GLU A 195 8.99 21.63 18.60
C GLU A 195 8.31 22.68 19.47
N ARG A 196 7.23 22.31 20.18
CA ARG A 196 6.54 23.24 21.09
C ARG A 196 7.44 23.65 22.26
N GLN A 197 8.20 22.70 22.81
CA GLN A 197 9.15 22.98 23.89
C GLN A 197 10.25 23.92 23.40
N ALA A 198 10.85 23.64 22.24
CA ALA A 198 11.86 24.50 21.63
C ALA A 198 11.34 25.92 21.36
N ARG A 199 10.11 26.07 20.85
CA ARG A 199 9.48 27.39 20.66
C ARG A 199 9.29 28.15 21.98
N ARG A 200 8.86 27.46 23.04
CA ARG A 200 8.70 28.06 24.38
C ARG A 200 10.04 28.51 24.96
N GLU A 201 11.07 27.68 24.85
CA GLU A 201 12.41 28.02 25.32
C GLU A 201 13.00 29.22 24.57
N ARG A 202 12.87 29.26 23.23
CA ARG A 202 13.29 30.41 22.42
C ARG A 202 12.57 31.69 22.86
N ALA A 203 11.27 31.62 23.10
CA ALA A 203 10.49 32.77 23.58
C ALA A 203 10.93 33.23 24.98
N LEU A 204 11.20 32.30 25.91
CA LEU A 204 11.71 32.64 27.24
C LEU A 204 13.12 33.25 27.19
N ARG A 205 14.01 32.71 26.35
CA ARG A 205 15.36 33.26 26.13
C ARG A 205 15.29 34.67 25.56
N ALA A 206 14.45 34.90 24.54
CA ALA A 206 14.24 36.23 23.96
C ALA A 206 13.71 37.24 24.99
N ARG A 207 12.76 36.83 25.86
CA ARG A 207 12.25 37.68 26.95
C ARG A 207 13.32 38.01 27.98
N ARG A 208 14.20 37.07 28.33
CA ARG A 208 15.30 37.29 29.27
C ARG A 208 16.40 38.21 28.72
N LEU A 209 16.63 38.20 27.41
CA LEU A 209 17.60 39.08 26.76
C LEU A 209 17.06 40.50 26.53
N ALA A 210 15.75 40.68 26.57
CA ALA A 210 15.07 41.96 26.42
C ALA A 210 14.76 42.67 27.75
N ALA A 211 15.08 42.03 28.89
CA ALA A 211 14.94 42.54 30.25
C ALA A 211 16.31 42.87 30.83
#